data_AF-A0A940K573-F1
#
_entry.id   AF-A0A940K573-F1
#
_cell.length_a   1.000
_cell.length_b   1.000
_cell.length_c   1.000
_cell.angle_alpha   90.00
_cell.angle_beta   90.00
_cell.angle_gamma   90.00
#
_symmetry.space_group_name_H-M   'P 1'
#
loop_
_entity.id
_entity.type
_entity.pdbx_description
1 polymer ?
#
loop_
_entity_poly.entity_id
_entity_poly.type
_entity_poly.pdbx_seq_one_letter_code
_entity_poly.pdbx_strand_id
1 'polypeptide(L)' 'MQWYRFYCVVQDKIVSGEDLKAEDDSAAIAAVRERITGHDCELWKGAQRIAAIPADGGEPMRF' A
#
# COMPACT_ATOMS: atom_id res chain seq x y z
N MET A 1 0.54 -3.22 17.05
CA MET A 1 -0.33 -3.37 15.87
C MET A 1 -1.03 -2.06 15.57
N GLN A 2 -1.04 -1.67 14.30
CA GLN A 2 -1.54 -0.40 13.79
C GLN A 2 -2.42 -0.68 12.57
N TRP A 3 -3.40 0.19 12.35
CA TRP A 3 -4.29 0.10 11.19
C TRP A 3 -3.72 0.91 10.04
N TYR A 4 -3.74 0.28 8.87
CA TYR A 4 -3.36 0.87 7.60
C TYR A 4 -4.47 0.64 6.61
N ARG A 5 -4.44 1.44 5.55
CA ARG A 5 -5.30 1.26 4.39
C ARG A 5 -4.46 1.41 3.15
N PHE A 6 -4.62 0.50 2.21
CA PHE A 6 -3.98 0.66 0.90
C PHE A 6 -5.01 0.95 -0.17
N TYR A 7 -4.58 1.65 -1.21
CA TYR A 7 -5.37 1.95 -2.39
C TYR A 7 -4.55 1.63 -3.62
N CYS A 8 -5.03 0.70 -4.45
CA CYS A 8 -4.43 0.43 -5.73
C CYS A 8 -5.01 1.36 -6.78
N VAL A 9 -4.14 2.00 -7.55
CA VAL A 9 -4.46 3.08 -8.48
C VAL A 9 -4.06 2.72 -9.90
N VAL A 10 -4.91 3.07 -10.86
CA VAL A 10 -4.68 2.91 -12.30
C VAL A 10 -5.07 4.20 -12.98
N GLN A 11 -4.14 4.84 -13.68
CA GLN A 11 -4.39 6.11 -14.37
C GLN A 11 -5.11 7.15 -13.47
N ASP A 12 -4.59 7.34 -12.25
CA ASP A 12 -5.14 8.25 -11.23
C ASP A 12 -6.49 7.84 -10.63
N LYS A 13 -7.00 6.65 -10.93
CA LYS A 13 -8.26 6.13 -10.38
C LYS A 13 -8.01 5.00 -9.39
N ILE A 14 -8.66 5.06 -8.23
CA ILE A 14 -8.66 3.95 -7.27
C ILE A 14 -9.47 2.79 -7.86
N VAL A 15 -8.80 1.65 -8.05
CA VAL A 15 -9.43 0.41 -8.54
C VAL A 15 -9.69 -0.60 -7.43
N SER A 16 -8.93 -0.52 -6.33
CA SER A 16 -9.09 -1.37 -5.16
C SER A 16 -8.61 -0.64 -3.92
N GLY A 17 -9.17 -0.98 -2.76
CA GLY A 17 -8.62 -0.53 -1.49
C GLY A 17 -9.16 -1.33 -0.32
N GLU A 18 -8.27 -1.69 0.59
CA GLU A 18 -8.56 -2.56 1.73
C GLU A 18 -7.80 -2.08 2.97
N ASP A 19 -8.44 -2.27 4.12
CA ASP A 19 -7.86 -2.00 5.42
C ASP A 19 -7.05 -3.21 5.87
N LEU A 20 -5.82 -2.99 6.34
CA LEU A 20 -4.98 -4.04 6.91
C LEU A 20 -4.46 -3.65 8.29
N LYS A 21 -4.24 -4.66 9.12
CA LYS A 21 -3.62 -4.51 10.43
C LYS A 21 -2.21 -5.09 10.38
N ALA A 22 -1.21 -4.28 10.69
CA ALA A 22 0.19 -4.69 10.69
C ALA A 22 0.90 -4.21 11.95
N GLU A 23 2.05 -4.79 12.27
CA GLU A 23 2.82 -4.42 13.46
C GLU A 23 3.51 -3.05 13.27
N ASP A 24 4.14 -2.88 12.11
CA ASP A 24 4.91 -1.72 11.69
C ASP A 24 4.72 -1.44 10.20
N ASP A 25 5.30 -0.34 9.73
CA ASP A 25 5.16 0.12 8.35
C ASP A 25 5.78 -0.86 7.35
N SER A 26 6.85 -1.57 7.72
CA SER A 26 7.50 -2.55 6.84
C SER A 26 6.66 -3.81 6.69
N ALA A 27 6.06 -4.29 7.79
CA ALA A 27 5.10 -5.39 7.76
C ALA A 27 3.87 -5.03 6.90
N ALA A 28 3.38 -3.79 7.00
CA ALA A 28 2.27 -3.31 6.18
C ALA A 28 2.64 -3.28 4.69
N ILE A 29 3.83 -2.76 4.34
CA ILE A 29 4.31 -2.74 2.96
C ILE A 29 4.43 -4.16 2.38
N ALA A 30 5.00 -5.10 3.13
CA ALA A 30 5.11 -6.49 2.70
C ALA A 30 3.73 -7.11 2.47
N ALA A 31 2.79 -6.91 3.41
CA ALA A 31 1.44 -7.43 3.32
C ALA A 31 0.65 -6.84 2.12
N VAL A 32 0.89 -5.59 1.75
CA VAL A 32 0.32 -5.01 0.53
C VAL A 32 0.98 -5.62 -0.69
N ARG A 33 2.32 -5.72 -0.76
CA ARG A 33 3.05 -6.34 -1.89
C ARG A 33 2.54 -7.73 -2.25
N GLU A 34 2.22 -8.56 -1.25
CA GLU A 34 1.66 -9.90 -1.48
C GLU A 34 0.23 -9.88 -2.05
N ARG A 35 -0.50 -8.78 -1.86
CA ARG A 35 -1.88 -8.58 -2.33
C ARG A 35 -1.99 -7.80 -3.64
N ILE A 36 -0.94 -7.09 -4.06
CA ILE A 36 -0.97 -6.28 -5.27
C ILE A 36 -1.15 -7.18 -6.50
N THR A 37 -2.10 -6.83 -7.36
CA THR A 37 -2.33 -7.47 -8.66
C THR A 37 -2.14 -6.47 -9.80
N GLY A 38 -0.88 -6.29 -10.23
CA GLY A 38 -0.55 -5.58 -11.48
C GLY A 38 -0.81 -4.06 -11.52
N HIS A 39 -1.18 -3.44 -10.39
CA HIS A 39 -1.37 -2.00 -10.26
C HIS A 39 -0.57 -1.42 -9.09
N ASP A 40 -0.08 -0.19 -9.24
CA ASP A 40 0.63 0.48 -8.14
C ASP A 40 -0.35 0.75 -6.99
N CYS A 41 0.10 0.58 -5.76
CA CYS A 41 -0.73 0.82 -4.58
C CYS A 41 -0.07 1.79 -3.61
N GLU A 42 -0.87 2.69 -3.05
CA GLU A 42 -0.45 3.63 -2.02
C GLU A 42 -0.88 3.08 -0.65
N LEU A 43 0.04 3.08 0.31
CA LEU A 43 -0.19 2.69 1.69
C LEU A 43 -0.35 3.93 2.57
N TRP A 44 -1.42 3.95 3.35
CA TRP A 44 -1.81 5.04 4.23
C TRP A 44 -2.00 4.56 5.67
N LYS A 45 -1.73 5.45 6.61
CA LYS A 45 -1.93 5.26 8.05
C LYS A 45 -2.67 6.48 8.59
N GLY A 46 -3.97 6.34 8.77
CA GLY A 46 -4.85 7.50 8.99
C GLY A 46 -4.77 8.44 7.78
N ALA A 47 -4.43 9.72 8.02
CA ALA A 47 -4.29 10.73 6.97
C ALA A 47 -2.87 10.83 6.38
N GLN A 48 -1.92 10.04 6.87
CA GLN A 48 -0.53 10.07 6.41
C GLN A 48 -0.29 9.00 5.35
N ARG A 49 0.23 9.40 4.18
CA ARG A 49 0.76 8.45 3.20
C ARG A 49 2.12 7.94 3.70
N ILE A 50 2.28 6.63 3.77
CA ILE A 50 3.47 5.96 4.31
C ILE A 50 4.37 5.47 3.19
N ALA A 51 3.78 4.88 2.14
CA ALA A 51 4.55 4.37 1.02
C ALA A 51 3.73 4.33 -0.28
N ALA A 52 4.43 4.36 -1.41
CA ALA A 52 3.93 3.98 -2.72
C ALA A 52 4.63 2.68 -3.11
N ILE A 53 3.84 1.68 -3.49
CA ILE A 53 4.27 0.30 -3.70
C ILE A 53 4.01 -0.05 -5.17
N PRO A 54 5.06 -0.17 -6.00
CA PRO A 54 4.89 -0.44 -7.42
C PRO A 54 4.45 -1.88 -7.66
N ALA A 55 3.61 -2.08 -8.67
CA ALA A 55 3.12 -3.41 -9.03
C ALA A 55 4.17 -4.31 -9.67
N ASP A 56 5.15 -3.72 -10.34
CA ASP A 56 6.21 -4.43 -11.08
C ASP A 56 7.28 -5.04 -10.16
N GLY A 57 7.00 -5.12 -8.85
CA GLY A 57 7.94 -5.66 -7.86
C GLY A 57 9.09 -4.72 -7.50
N GLY A 58 9.10 -3.49 -8.03
CA GLY A 58 10.08 -2.45 -7.71
C GLY A 58 10.12 -2.06 -6.22
N GLU A 59 11.11 -1.23 -5.86
CA GLU A 59 11.27 -0.80 -4.48
C GLU A 59 10.15 0.16 -4.04
N PRO A 60 9.49 -0.11 -2.88
CA PRO A 60 8.52 0.80 -2.30
C PRO A 60 9.17 2.14 -1.94
N MET A 61 8.56 3.24 -2.40
CA MET A 61 8.98 4.58 -2.04
C MET A 61 8.28 4.99 -0.74
N ARG A 62 9.05 5.28 0.31
CA ARG A 62 8.54 5.74 1.61
C ARG A 62 8.46 7.27 1.68
N PHE A 63 7.50 7.80 2.44
CA PHE A 63 7.24 9.25 2.60
C PHE A 63 7.42 9.70 4.05
#